data_AF-A0A846HQY9-F1
#
_entry.id   AF-A0A846HQY9-F1
#
_cell.length_a   1.000
_cell.length_b   1.000
_cell.length_c   1.000
_cell.angle_alpha   90.00
_cell.angle_beta   90.00
_cell.angle_gamma   90.00
#
_symmetry.space_group_name_H-M   'P 1'
#
loop_
_entity.id
_entity.type
_entity.pdbx_description
1 polymer ?
#
loop_
_entity_poly.entity_id
_entity_poly.type
_entity_poly.pdbx_seq_one_letter_code
_entity_poly.pdbx_strand_id
1 'polypeptide(L)' 'MSSNCQFCGHAHVTPTTARYIHQQGDELLIVEEVPCLRCDYCGEEYFDISTLKKIET' A
#
# COMPACT_ATOMS: atom_id res chain seq x y z
N MET A 1 -2.40 -8.24 15.31
CA MET A 1 -1.94 -7.18 14.39
C MET A 1 -1.77 -5.93 15.23
N SER A 2 -0.54 -5.45 15.40
CA SER A 2 -0.33 -4.16 16.05
C SER A 2 -1.00 -3.08 15.21
N SER A 3 -1.84 -2.26 15.83
CA SER A 3 -2.44 -1.07 15.20
C SER A 3 -1.38 -0.03 14.82
N ASN A 4 -0.14 -0.22 15.28
CA ASN A 4 0.95 0.70 15.04
C ASN A 4 1.58 0.48 13.66
N CYS A 5 1.87 1.59 12.99
CA CYS A 5 2.73 1.66 11.82
C CYS A 5 4.10 1.04 12.17
N GLN A 6 4.50 0.03 11.38
CA GLN A 6 5.78 -0.64 11.53
C GLN A 6 6.97 0.22 11.08
N PHE A 7 6.71 1.31 10.36
CA PHE A 7 7.74 2.25 9.91
C PHE A 7 8.03 3.36 10.95
N CYS A 8 7.00 4.11 11.37
CA CYS A 8 7.16 5.26 12.26
C CYS A 8 6.71 5.04 13.72
N GLY A 9 6.06 3.91 14.02
CA GLY A 9 5.57 3.57 15.36
C GLY A 9 4.25 4.24 15.76
N HIS A 10 3.69 5.15 14.95
CA HIS A 10 2.41 5.81 15.22
C HIS A 10 1.25 4.82 15.28
N ALA A 11 0.27 5.04 16.15
CA ALA A 11 -0.72 4.04 16.53
C ALA A 11 -1.88 3.82 15.53
N HIS A 12 -2.01 4.66 14.51
CA HIS A 12 -3.13 4.62 13.58
C HIS A 12 -2.69 4.28 12.15
N VAL A 13 -3.22 3.16 11.66
CA VAL A 13 -3.25 2.75 10.26
C VAL A 13 -4.72 2.51 9.90
N THR A 14 -5.19 3.13 8.82
CA THR A 14 -6.60 3.11 8.42
C THR A 14 -6.78 2.50 7.03
N PRO A 15 -7.89 1.78 6.77
CA PRO A 15 -8.22 1.32 5.43
C PRO A 15 -8.46 2.48 4.47
N THR A 16 -7.85 2.41 3.30
CA THR A 16 -7.98 3.42 2.23
C THR A 16 -7.63 2.80 0.88
N THR A 17 -7.52 3.62 -0.16
CA THR A 17 -6.99 3.24 -1.46
C THR A 17 -5.75 4.05 -1.84
N ALA A 18 -4.89 3.45 -2.67
CA ALA A 18 -3.65 4.03 -3.15
C ALA A 18 -3.52 3.87 -4.67
N ARG A 19 -2.68 4.72 -5.28
CA ARG A 19 -2.17 4.50 -6.62
C ARG A 19 -0.95 3.59 -6.51
N TYR A 20 -1.05 2.37 -7.01
CA TYR A 20 0.10 1.48 -7.13
C TYR A 20 0.85 1.79 -8.43
N ILE A 21 2.14 2.10 -8.31
CA ILE A 21 3.01 2.37 -9.46
C ILE A 21 4.11 1.32 -9.46
N HIS A 22 4.19 0.55 -10.55
CA HIS A 22 5.24 -0.42 -10.77
C HIS A 22 5.95 -0.10 -12.07
N GLN A 23 7.28 -0.03 -12.05
CA GLN A 23 8.10 0.22 -13.23
C GLN A 23 9.02 -0.98 -13.48
N GLN A 24 9.01 -1.45 -14.72
CA GLN A 24 9.91 -2.51 -15.19
C GLN A 24 10.62 -2.04 -16.46
N GLY A 25 11.89 -1.66 -16.33
CA GLY A 25 12.64 -1.04 -17.43
C GLY A 25 12.00 0.28 -17.88
N ASP A 26 11.65 0.37 -19.16
CA ASP A 26 10.99 1.54 -19.75
C ASP A 26 9.44 1.45 -19.67
N GLU A 27 8.90 0.37 -19.11
CA GLU A 27 7.46 0.15 -18.96
C GLU A 27 6.96 0.59 -17.59
N LEU A 28 5.79 1.23 -17.55
CA LEU A 28 5.14 1.72 -16.35
C LEU A 28 3.72 1.17 -16.24
N LEU A 29 3.43 0.48 -15.14
CA LEU A 29 2.10 0.07 -14.73
C LEU A 29 1.58 1.01 -13.65
N ILE A 30 0.41 1.60 -13.88
CA ILE A 30 -0.31 2.41 -12.90
C ILE A 30 -1.65 1.74 -12.65
N VAL A 31 -1.91 1.37 -11.40
CA VAL A 31 -3.20 0.86 -10.94
C VAL A 31 -3.77 1.83 -9.92
N GLU A 32 -4.95 2.37 -10.22
CA GLU A 32 -5.65 3.28 -9.33
C GLU A 32 -6.54 2.52 -8.35
N GLU A 33 -6.88 3.19 -7.24
CA GLU A 33 -7.83 2.71 -6.23
C GLU A 33 -7.48 1.34 -5.60
N VAL A 34 -6.20 1.01 -5.46
CA VAL A 34 -5.75 -0.25 -4.87
C VAL A 34 -6.00 -0.25 -3.35
N PRO A 35 -6.78 -1.21 -2.81
CA PRO A 35 -7.06 -1.29 -1.39
C PRO A 35 -5.80 -1.52 -0.56
N CYS A 36 -5.60 -0.73 0.49
CA CYS A 36 -4.48 -0.85 1.42
C CYS A 36 -4.85 -0.33 2.82
N LEU A 37 -3.96 -0.53 3.78
CA LEU A 37 -3.92 0.27 5.01
C LEU A 37 -2.89 1.38 4.85
N ARG A 38 -3.21 2.61 5.25
CA ARG A 38 -2.26 3.73 5.25
C ARG A 38 -2.09 4.29 6.65
N CYS A 39 -0.85 4.60 7.03
CA CYS A 39 -0.59 5.32 8.28
C CYS A 39 -1.05 6.78 8.16
N ASP A 40 -1.92 7.22 9.08
CA ASP A 40 -2.47 8.59 9.08
C ASP A 40 -1.40 9.66 9.37
N TYR A 41 -0.23 9.26 9.87
CA TYR A 41 0.86 10.18 10.23
C TYR A 41 1.96 10.27 9.17
N CYS A 42 2.58 9.14 8.78
CA CYS A 42 3.70 9.14 7.85
C CYS A 42 3.34 8.72 6.42
N GLY A 43 2.12 8.27 6.18
CA GLY A 43 1.66 7.85 4.85
C GLY A 43 2.12 6.47 4.41
N GLU A 44 2.76 5.68 5.27
CA GLU A 44 3.19 4.30 4.96
C GLU A 44 2.00 3.43 4.52
N GLU A 45 2.15 2.70 3.42
CA GLU A 45 1.09 1.90 2.80
C GLU A 45 1.38 0.40 2.96
N TYR A 46 0.38 -0.35 3.44
CA TYR A 46 0.45 -1.79 3.63
C TYR A 46 -0.58 -2.46 2.73
N PHE A 47 -0.11 -3.29 1.81
CA PHE A 47 -0.95 -4.03 0.88
C PHE A 47 -1.07 -5.49 1.31
N ASP A 48 -2.26 -6.06 1.16
CA ASP A 48 -2.45 -7.50 1.29
C ASP A 48 -1.74 -8.24 0.16
N ILE A 49 -1.10 -9.37 0.48
CA ILE A 49 -0.42 -10.22 -0.49
C ILE A 49 -1.40 -10.68 -1.59
N SER A 50 -2.66 -10.93 -1.24
CA SER A 50 -3.70 -11.32 -2.21
C SER A 50 -4.07 -10.19 -3.18
N THR A 51 -3.98 -8.93 -2.74
CA THR A 51 -4.17 -7.74 -3.59
C THR A 51 -3.01 -7.60 -4.56
N LEU A 52 -1.77 -7.67 -4.08
CA LEU A 52 -0.58 -7.54 -4.93
C LEU A 52 -0.50 -8.65 -5.98
N LYS A 53 -0.80 -9.90 -5.62
CA LYS A 53 -0.83 -11.00 -6.59
C LYS A 53 -1.78 -10.73 -7.76
N LYS A 54 -2.95 -10.14 -7.54
CA LYS A 54 -3.87 -9.82 -8.64
C LYS A 54 -3.34 -8.75 -9.61
N ILE A 55 -2.38 -7.95 -9.17
CA ILE A 55 -1.75 -6.91 -9.98
C ILE A 55 -0.55 -7.49 -10.74
N GLU A 56 0.23 -8.34 -10.08
CA GLU A 56 1.53 -8.81 -10.58
C GLU A 56 1.48 -10.20 -11.27
N THR A 57 0.35 -10.92 -11.22
CA THR A 57 0.15 -12.24 -11.86
C THR A 57 -1.10 -12.29 -12.71
#